data_AF-A0A5C4VTN2-F1
#
_entry.id   AF-A0A5C4VTN2-F1
#
_cell.length_a   1.000
_cell.length_b   1.000
_cell.length_c   1.000
_cell.angle_alpha   90.00
_cell.angle_beta   90.00
_cell.angle_gamma   90.00
#
_symmetry.space_group_name_H-M   'P 1'
#
loop_
_entity.id
_entity.type
_entity.pdbx_description
1 polymer ?
#
loop_
_entity_poly.entity_id
_entity_poly.type
_entity_poly.pdbx_seq_one_letter_code
_entity_poly.pdbx_strand_id
1 'polypeptide(L)'
;MLELTYAAACRLGALGRRERQVLRLIALGQSESSVAAHLGLSAETASSLCAEVFRALGLTPTAYLDRRLLAVLTLRQADQLVQSAKDLGNSSRSRPVGGRCDASG
;
A
#
# COMPACT_ATOMS: atom_id res chain seq x y z
N MET A 1 9.78 -6.90 13.46
CA MET A 1 9.35 -7.50 12.17
C MET A 1 8.17 -6.74 11.56
N LEU A 2 7.11 -6.39 12.33
CA LEU A 2 6.05 -5.43 11.93
C LEU A 2 6.58 -4.03 11.58
N GLU A 3 7.65 -3.59 12.25
CA GLU A 3 8.33 -2.31 11.98
C GLU A 3 8.87 -2.19 10.54
N LEU A 4 9.30 -3.31 9.93
CA LEU A 4 9.87 -3.29 8.57
C LEU A 4 8.81 -3.01 7.51
N THR A 5 7.63 -3.62 7.66
CA THR A 5 6.53 -3.39 6.71
C THR A 5 5.94 -1.98 6.89
N TYR A 6 5.97 -1.43 8.11
CA TYR A 6 5.50 -0.06 8.38
C TYR A 6 6.39 0.98 7.72
N ALA A 7 7.72 0.83 7.84
CA ALA A 7 8.67 1.67 7.11
C ALA A 7 8.53 1.53 5.58
N ALA A 8 8.29 0.31 5.08
CA ALA A 8 8.02 0.07 3.67
C ALA A 8 6.72 0.76 3.21
N ALA A 9 5.67 0.79 4.04
CA ALA A 9 4.42 1.48 3.73
C ALA A 9 4.63 2.99 3.55
N CYS A 10 5.49 3.62 4.36
CA CYS A 10 5.88 5.02 4.18
C CYS A 10 6.64 5.26 2.85
N ARG A 11 7.51 4.31 2.45
CA ARG A 11 8.26 4.38 1.17
C ARG A 11 7.42 4.06 -0.06
N LEU A 12 6.22 3.50 0.11
CA LEU A 12 5.32 3.14 -0.98
C LEU A 12 4.91 4.35 -1.83
N GLY A 13 4.93 5.56 -1.25
CA GLY A 13 4.73 6.82 -1.97
C GLY A 13 5.88 7.20 -2.93
N ALA A 14 7.10 6.73 -2.68
CA ALA A 14 8.26 6.96 -3.54
C ALA A 14 8.29 6.02 -4.76
N LEU A 15 7.53 4.91 -4.72
CA LEU A 15 7.42 4.00 -5.85
C LEU A 15 6.63 4.62 -7.01
N GLY A 16 7.16 4.41 -8.22
CA GLY A 16 6.50 4.72 -9.47
C GLY A 16 5.18 3.96 -9.66
N ARG A 17 4.41 4.33 -10.68
CA ARG A 17 3.11 3.69 -10.97
C ARG A 17 3.27 2.19 -11.31
N ARG A 18 4.27 1.85 -12.13
CA ARG A 18 4.55 0.46 -12.54
C ARG A 18 4.96 -0.41 -11.35
N GLU A 19 5.82 0.09 -10.49
CA GLU A 19 6.28 -0.62 -9.28
C GLU A 19 5.13 -0.90 -8.31
N ARG A 20 4.24 0.09 -8.10
CA ARG A 20 3.02 -0.10 -7.30
C ARG A 20 2.07 -1.12 -7.92
N GLN A 21 1.99 -1.17 -9.25
CA GLN A 21 1.18 -2.17 -9.95
C GLN A 21 1.75 -3.59 -9.75
N VAL A 22 3.07 -3.76 -9.87
CA VAL A 22 3.76 -5.02 -9.57
C VAL A 22 3.46 -5.48 -8.14
N LEU A 23 3.63 -4.59 -7.16
CA LEU A 23 3.37 -4.91 -5.75
C LEU A 23 1.91 -5.37 -5.52
N ARG A 24 0.94 -4.75 -6.19
CA ARG A 24 -0.47 -5.17 -6.12
C ARG A 24 -0.69 -6.57 -6.71
N LEU A 25 -0.08 -6.88 -7.85
CA LEU A 25 -0.20 -8.20 -8.46
C LEU A 25 0.42 -9.29 -7.57
N ILE A 26 1.57 -9.01 -6.95
CA ILE A 26 2.20 -9.91 -5.98
C ILE A 26 1.29 -10.12 -4.77
N ALA A 27 0.69 -9.07 -4.23
CA ALA A 27 -0.24 -9.16 -3.10
C ALA A 27 -1.49 -10.02 -3.42
N LEU A 28 -1.97 -9.97 -4.67
CA LEU A 28 -3.05 -10.84 -5.15
C LEU A 28 -2.63 -12.32 -5.26
N GLY A 29 -1.34 -12.62 -5.18
CA GLY A 29 -0.80 -13.97 -5.31
C GLY A 29 -0.55 -14.39 -6.75
N GLN A 30 -0.37 -13.43 -7.66
CA GLN A 30 0.01 -13.73 -9.04
C GLN A 30 1.44 -14.29 -9.09
N SER A 31 1.66 -15.30 -9.94
CA SER A 31 2.99 -15.80 -10.26
C SER A 31 3.79 -14.78 -11.06
N GLU A 32 5.12 -14.87 -11.05
CA GLU A 32 5.98 -13.98 -11.86
C GLU A 32 5.64 -14.02 -13.36
N SER A 33 5.24 -15.19 -13.88
CA SER A 33 4.75 -15.35 -15.24
C SER A 33 3.43 -14.63 -15.51
N SER A 34 2.50 -14.65 -14.56
CA SER A 34 1.25 -13.89 -14.67
C SER A 34 1.51 -12.38 -14.56
N VAL A 35 2.42 -11.96 -13.66
CA VAL A 35 2.85 -10.56 -13.57
C VAL A 35 3.48 -10.10 -14.89
N ALA A 36 4.33 -10.92 -15.51
CA ALA A 36 4.93 -10.65 -16.80
C ALA A 36 3.85 -10.44 -17.90
N ALA A 37 2.86 -11.34 -17.96
CA ALA A 37 1.76 -11.24 -18.91
C ALA A 37 0.93 -9.95 -18.72
N HIS A 38 0.61 -9.58 -17.46
CA HIS A 38 -0.13 -8.35 -17.17
C HIS A 38 0.64 -7.07 -17.53
N LEU A 39 1.97 -7.12 -17.53
CA LEU A 39 2.83 -5.97 -17.81
C LEU A 39 3.39 -5.96 -19.24
N GLY A 40 3.15 -7.01 -20.04
CA GLY A 40 3.72 -7.16 -21.38
C GLY A 40 5.24 -7.35 -21.35
N LEU A 41 5.77 -8.02 -20.33
CA LEU A 41 7.21 -8.25 -20.13
C LEU A 41 7.57 -9.73 -20.29
N SER A 42 8.86 -10.04 -20.39
CA SER A 42 9.36 -11.41 -20.24
C SER A 42 9.30 -11.84 -18.76
N ALA A 43 9.28 -13.15 -18.51
CA ALA A 43 9.29 -13.70 -17.15
C ALA A 43 10.54 -13.26 -16.37
N GLU A 44 11.69 -13.19 -17.03
CA GLU A 44 12.97 -12.78 -16.43
C GLU A 44 12.97 -11.30 -16.04
N THR A 45 12.44 -10.43 -16.92
CA THR A 45 12.29 -9.01 -16.62
C THR A 45 11.27 -8.79 -15.50
N ALA A 46 10.18 -9.58 -15.45
CA ALA A 46 9.22 -9.50 -14.36
C ALA A 46 9.83 -9.94 -13.02
N SER A 47 10.61 -11.04 -13.01
CA SER A 47 11.32 -11.50 -11.82
C SER A 47 12.30 -10.44 -11.29
N SER A 48 13.07 -9.84 -12.20
CA SER A 48 13.99 -8.74 -11.89
C SER A 48 13.25 -7.53 -11.31
N LEU A 49 12.17 -7.10 -11.95
CA LEU A 49 11.36 -5.98 -11.50
C LEU A 49 10.73 -6.25 -10.12
N CYS A 50 10.25 -7.47 -9.86
CA CYS A 50 9.77 -7.88 -8.54
C CYS A 50 10.87 -7.74 -7.48
N ALA A 51 12.09 -8.20 -7.76
CA ALA A 51 13.21 -8.08 -6.84
C ALA A 51 13.59 -6.61 -6.57
N GLU A 52 13.59 -5.76 -7.60
CA GLU A 52 13.88 -4.33 -7.46
C GLU A 52 12.85 -3.59 -6.61
N VAL A 53 11.55 -3.89 -6.79
CA VAL A 53 10.48 -3.32 -5.95
C VAL A 53 10.69 -3.66 -4.48
N PHE A 54 11.00 -4.93 -4.17
CA PHE A 54 11.26 -5.35 -2.80
C PHE A 54 12.52 -4.69 -2.23
N ARG A 55 13.58 -4.57 -3.04
CA ARG A 55 14.81 -3.84 -2.67
C ARG A 55 14.52 -2.37 -2.37
N ALA A 56 13.75 -1.69 -3.22
CA ALA A 56 13.38 -0.29 -3.04
C ALA A 56 12.56 -0.05 -1.76
N LEU A 57 11.73 -1.02 -1.38
CA LEU A 57 10.97 -1.00 -0.13
C LEU A 57 11.80 -1.39 1.10
N GLY A 58 12.99 -1.98 0.91
CA GLY A 58 13.81 -2.55 1.98
C GLY A 58 13.22 -3.84 2.56
N LEU A 59 12.46 -4.58 1.75
CA LEU A 59 11.82 -5.83 2.14
C LEU A 59 12.67 -7.02 1.67
N THR A 60 13.03 -7.89 2.60
CA THR A 60 13.73 -9.13 2.31
C THR A 60 12.81 -10.32 2.65
N PRO A 61 12.38 -11.11 1.66
CA PRO A 61 11.64 -12.34 1.90
C PRO A 61 12.47 -13.32 2.72
N THR A 62 11.83 -14.08 3.60
CA THR A 62 12.49 -15.13 4.40
C THR A 62 11.76 -16.45 4.20
N ALA A 63 12.34 -17.56 4.70
CA ALA A 63 11.70 -18.88 4.62
C ALA A 63 10.30 -18.93 5.27
N TYR A 64 10.02 -18.02 6.21
CA TYR A 64 8.74 -17.94 6.92
C TYR A 64 7.82 -16.84 6.38
N LEU A 65 8.34 -15.90 5.59
CA LEU A 65 7.61 -14.76 5.05
C LEU A 65 7.81 -14.66 3.55
N ASP A 66 6.81 -15.17 2.84
CA ASP A 66 6.75 -15.06 1.40
C ASP A 66 6.51 -13.61 0.95
N ARG A 67 6.99 -13.29 -0.26
CA ARG A 67 6.81 -12.00 -0.95
C ARG A 67 5.35 -11.59 -0.97
N ARG A 68 4.44 -12.55 -1.20
CA ARG A 68 2.99 -12.30 -1.19
C ARG A 68 2.53 -11.69 0.13
N LEU A 69 2.90 -12.31 1.25
CA LEU A 69 2.48 -11.86 2.57
C LEU A 69 3.07 -10.47 2.89
N LEU A 70 4.35 -10.26 2.59
CA LEU A 70 5.01 -8.96 2.75
C LEU A 70 4.31 -7.86 1.93
N ALA A 71 3.94 -8.15 0.68
CA ALA A 71 3.22 -7.21 -0.17
C ALA A 71 1.84 -6.86 0.39
N VAL A 72 1.08 -7.87 0.88
CA VAL A 72 -0.23 -7.66 1.51
C VAL A 72 -0.11 -6.77 2.76
N LEU A 73 0.82 -7.10 3.66
CA LEU A 73 1.02 -6.35 4.90
C LEU A 73 1.40 -4.89 4.62
N THR A 74 2.30 -4.68 3.66
CA THR A 74 2.73 -3.32 3.28
C THR A 74 1.57 -2.49 2.72
N LEU A 75 0.72 -3.07 1.85
CA LEU A 75 -0.44 -2.38 1.32
C LEU A 75 -1.50 -2.09 2.40
N ARG A 76 -1.70 -3.02 3.34
CA ARG A 76 -2.63 -2.84 4.47
C ARG A 76 -2.18 -1.71 5.38
N GLN A 77 -0.89 -1.66 5.72
CA GLN A 77 -0.34 -0.58 6.53
C GLN A 77 -0.38 0.77 5.81
N ALA A 78 -0.14 0.80 4.48
CA ALA A 78 -0.29 2.02 3.71
C ALA A 78 -1.73 2.55 3.73
N ASP A 79 -2.73 1.68 3.63
CA ASP A 79 -4.14 2.06 3.75
C ASP A 79 -4.45 2.58 5.16
N GLN A 80 -3.96 1.92 6.21
CA GLN A 80 -4.11 2.38 7.60
C GLN A 80 -3.53 3.79 7.81
N LEU A 81 -2.34 4.08 7.28
CA LEU A 81 -1.74 5.42 7.35
C LEU A 81 -2.61 6.49 6.69
N VAL A 82 -3.21 6.17 5.54
CA VAL A 82 -4.13 7.06 4.84
C VAL A 82 -5.41 7.28 5.64
N GLN A 83 -5.94 6.27 6.32
CA GLN A 83 -7.13 6.42 7.15
C GLN A 83 -6.84 7.27 8.40
N SER A 84 -5.74 7.01 9.11
CA SER A 84 -5.34 7.82 10.27
C SER A 84 -5.17 9.30 9.91
N ALA A 85 -4.64 9.61 8.72
CA ALA A 85 -4.55 10.98 8.23
C ALA A 85 -5.93 11.62 7.93
N LYS A 86 -6.89 10.83 7.41
CA LYS A 86 -8.26 11.29 7.18
C LYS A 86 -9.02 11.53 8.48
N ASP A 87 -8.84 10.68 9.48
CA ASP A 87 -9.51 10.81 10.78
C ASP A 87 -9.12 12.12 11.47
N LEU A 88 -7.83 12.47 11.44
CA LEU A 88 -7.33 13.77 11.91
C LEU A 88 -7.96 14.96 11.14
N GLY A 89 -8.22 14.80 9.84
CA GLY A 89 -8.85 15.81 9.00
C GLY A 89 -10.38 15.88 9.13
N ASN A 90 -11.05 14.79 9.51
CA ASN A 90 -12.51 14.71 9.59
C ASN A 90 -13.03 15.13 10.98
N SER A 91 -12.26 14.94 12.05
CA SER A 91 -12.60 15.42 13.40
C SER A 91 -12.75 16.95 13.50
N SER A 92 -12.23 17.72 12.55
CA SER A 92 -12.41 19.18 12.48
C SER A 92 -13.66 19.64 11.71
N ARG A 93 -14.39 18.74 11.03
CA ARG A 93 -15.66 19.06 10.34
C ARG A 93 -16.91 18.63 11.11
N SER A 94 -16.76 17.86 12.19
CA SER A 94 -17.85 17.43 13.06
C SER A 94 -18.11 18.44 14.20
N ARG A 95 -18.38 19.71 13.87
CA ARG A 95 -19.20 20.56 14.74
C ARG A 95 -20.55 20.72 14.06
N PRO A 96 -21.65 20.15 14.59
CA PRO A 96 -22.96 20.59 14.17
C PRO A 96 -23.15 22.03 14.68
N VAL A 97 -22.87 23.00 13.81
CA VAL A 97 -23.43 24.35 13.95
C VAL A 97 -24.89 24.21 13.54
N GLY A 98 -25.73 23.91 14.53
CA GLY A 98 -27.13 23.56 14.29
C GLY A 98 -28.03 23.76 15.51
N GLY A 99 -27.73 24.77 16.35
CA GLY A 99 -28.72 25.34 17.27
C GLY A 99 -29.38 26.54 16.59
N ARG A 100 -30.51 26.29 15.92
CA ARG A 100 -31.37 27.29 15.24
C ARG A 100 -31.75 28.40 16.25
N CYS A 101 -31.50 29.66 15.90
CA CYS A 101 -32.48 30.61 15.35
C CYS A 101 -33.61 30.95 16.33
N ASP A 102 -33.59 32.21 16.74
CA ASP A 102 -34.50 32.89 17.65
C ASP A 102 -35.97 32.96 17.17
N ALA A 103 -36.81 33.39 18.12
CA ALA A 103 -38.05 34.16 17.97
C ALA A 103 -39.31 33.45 17.44
N SER A 104 -40.29 33.29 18.34
CA SER A 104 -41.58 34.04 18.34
C SER A 104 -42.69 33.22 19.00
N GLY A 105 -43.43 33.85 19.93
CA GLY A 105 -44.61 33.31 20.59
C GLY A 105 -44.83 33.95 21.95
#